data_AF-A0A946V1I9-F1
#
_entry.id   AF-A0A946V1I9-F1
#
_cell.length_a   1.000
_cell.length_b   1.000
_cell.length_c   1.000
_cell.angle_alpha   90.00
_cell.angle_beta   90.00
_cell.angle_gamma   90.00
#
_symmetry.space_group_name_H-M   'P 1'
#
loop_
_entity.id
_entity.type
_entity.pdbx_description
1 polymer ?
#
loop_
_entity_poly.entity_id
_entity_poly.type
_entity_poly.pdbx_seq_one_letter_code
_entity_poly.pdbx_strand_id
1 'polypeptide(L)'
;MSDKKKPALNIIRKETALFLVLLLFGLVVLPMCIWFTGQIVFGAYGGTDYGEFFGALNMRIRSLDPFAWFLVLSPWLVCQVARLMRLGWRAVGKL
;
A
#
# COMPACT_ATOMS: atom_id res chain seq x y z
N MET A 1 0.04 -40.17 3.36
CA MET A 1 0.21 -39.26 2.19
C MET A 1 -0.64 -37.99 2.39
N SER A 2 -0.29 -37.10 3.34
CA SER A 2 -1.11 -35.89 3.66
C SER A 2 -0.29 -34.78 4.36
N ASP A 3 0.85 -34.39 3.79
CA ASP A 3 1.67 -33.29 4.37
C ASP A 3 2.07 -32.18 3.37
N LYS A 4 1.69 -32.28 2.10
CA LYS A 4 2.03 -31.25 1.10
C LYS A 4 1.05 -30.07 1.00
N LYS A 5 -0.16 -30.15 1.60
CA LYS A 5 -1.17 -29.06 1.52
C LYS A 5 -0.98 -27.94 2.56
N LYS A 6 -0.37 -28.25 3.71
CA LYS A 6 -0.13 -27.30 4.80
C LYS A 6 0.84 -26.14 4.47
N PRO A 7 1.95 -26.34 3.71
CA PRO A 7 2.87 -25.24 3.43
C PRO A 7 2.26 -24.15 2.54
N ALA A 8 1.49 -24.54 1.51
CA ALA A 8 0.87 -23.58 0.59
C ALA A 8 -0.16 -22.67 1.29
N LEU A 9 -0.98 -23.24 2.18
CA LEU A 9 -1.96 -22.47 2.95
C LEU A 9 -1.29 -21.45 3.88
N ASN A 10 -0.19 -21.83 4.53
CA ASN A 10 0.54 -20.94 5.42
C ASN A 10 1.21 -19.78 4.68
N ILE A 11 1.70 -20.02 3.45
CA ILE A 11 2.25 -18.98 2.59
C ILE A 11 1.14 -18.00 2.18
N ILE A 12 0.02 -18.51 1.66
CA ILE A 12 -1.12 -17.67 1.26
C ILE A 12 -1.60 -16.84 2.44
N ARG A 13 -1.78 -17.44 3.62
CA ARG A 13 -2.22 -16.72 4.83
C ARG A 13 -1.26 -15.59 5.21
N LYS A 14 0.06 -15.82 5.15
CA LYS A 14 1.06 -14.79 5.44
C LYS A 14 1.02 -13.66 4.41
N GLU A 15 0.90 -13.99 3.13
CA GLU A 15 0.81 -12.98 2.06
C GLU A 15 -0.49 -12.18 2.14
N THR A 16 -1.63 -12.82 2.44
CA THR A 16 -2.91 -12.13 2.68
C THR A 16 -2.82 -11.24 3.91
N ALA A 17 -2.20 -11.70 5.00
CA ALA A 17 -2.01 -10.87 6.18
C ALA A 17 -1.11 -9.65 5.87
N LEU A 18 -0.02 -9.85 5.12
CA LEU A 18 0.86 -8.77 4.69
C LEU A 18 0.12 -7.76 3.79
N PHE A 19 -0.66 -8.25 2.82
CA PHE A 19 -1.50 -7.41 1.97
C PHE A 19 -2.49 -6.59 2.78
N LEU A 20 -3.23 -7.21 3.70
CA LEU A 20 -4.22 -6.52 4.53
C LEU A 20 -3.57 -5.45 5.43
N VAL A 21 -2.43 -5.76 6.05
CA VAL A 21 -1.68 -4.78 6.86
C VAL A 21 -1.24 -3.59 6.02
N LEU A 22 -0.66 -3.84 4.84
CA LEU A 22 -0.20 -2.76 3.95
C LEU A 22 -1.36 -1.98 3.33
N LEU A 23 -2.49 -2.63 3.08
CA LEU A 23 -3.71 -1.98 2.62
C LEU A 23 -4.26 -1.03 3.69
N LEU A 24 -4.39 -1.50 4.94
CA LEU A 24 -4.84 -0.66 6.06
C LEU A 24 -3.86 0.49 6.33
N PHE A 25 -2.56 0.22 6.21
CA PHE A 25 -1.54 1.26 6.28
C PHE A 25 -1.72 2.31 5.17
N GLY A 26 -1.96 1.86 3.93
CA GLY A 26 -2.25 2.74 2.79
C GLY A 26 -3.58 3.50 2.89
N LEU A 27 -4.55 2.97 3.63
CA LEU A 27 -5.83 3.63 3.87
C LEU A 27 -5.78 4.68 4.97
N VAL A 28 -4.91 4.53 5.98
CA VAL A 28 -4.92 5.38 7.18
C VAL A 28 -3.65 6.21 7.31
N VAL A 29 -2.48 5.55 7.25
CA VAL A 29 -1.20 6.20 7.48
C VAL A 29 -0.79 7.02 6.27
N LEU A 30 -0.99 6.49 5.06
CA LEU A 30 -0.60 7.21 3.85
C LEU A 30 -1.36 8.54 3.66
N PRO A 31 -2.69 8.64 3.82
CA PRO A 31 -3.40 9.92 3.73
C PRO A 31 -2.93 10.92 4.79
N MET A 32 -2.63 10.45 6.00
CA MET A 32 -2.05 11.26 7.06
C MET A 32 -0.69 11.83 6.64
N CYS A 33 0.22 10.99 6.14
CA CYS A 33 1.52 11.43 5.65
C CYS A 33 1.41 12.42 4.49
N ILE A 34 0.48 12.21 3.55
CA ILE A 34 0.26 13.12 2.41
C ILE A 34 -0.19 14.49 2.89
N TRP A 35 -1.19 14.53 3.79
CA TRP A 35 -1.68 15.79 4.35
C TRP A 35 -0.59 16.53 5.11
N PHE A 36 0.15 15.84 6.00
CA PHE A 36 1.25 16.45 6.75
C PHE A 36 2.37 16.97 5.84
N THR A 37 2.81 16.15 4.88
CA THR A 37 3.84 16.54 3.92
C THR A 37 3.39 17.75 3.13
N GLY A 38 2.13 17.77 2.72
CA GLY A 38 1.57 18.88 1.97
C GLY A 38 1.46 20.17 2.78
N GLN A 39 1.07 20.09 4.06
CA GLN A 39 1.08 21.23 4.98
C GLN A 39 2.49 21.79 5.17
N ILE A 40 3.49 20.91 5.30
CA ILE A 40 4.90 21.30 5.50
C ILE A 40 5.50 21.90 4.23
N VAL A 41 5.24 21.30 3.06
CA VAL A 41 5.89 21.66 1.79
C VAL A 41 5.16 22.79 1.05
N PHE A 42 3.83 22.71 0.98
CA PHE A 42 3.00 23.67 0.23
C PHE A 42 2.34 24.73 1.12
N GLY A 43 2.52 24.63 2.45
CA GLY A 43 1.86 25.49 3.41
C GLY A 43 0.40 25.10 3.64
N ALA A 44 -0.37 26.02 4.22
CA ALA A 44 -1.78 25.78 4.51
C ALA A 44 -2.55 25.48 3.23
N TYR A 45 -3.01 24.24 3.07
CA TYR A 45 -4.04 23.88 2.10
C TYR A 45 -5.26 24.76 2.39
N GLY A 46 -5.52 25.77 1.55
CA GLY A 46 -6.38 26.92 1.86
C GLY A 46 -7.68 26.61 2.62
N GLY A 47 -7.60 26.59 3.95
CA GLY A 47 -8.72 26.32 4.86
C GLY A 47 -9.26 24.88 4.91
N THR A 48 -8.58 23.88 4.33
CA THR A 48 -9.08 22.49 4.30
C THR A 48 -8.53 21.67 5.47
N ASP A 49 -9.42 21.24 6.36
CA ASP A 49 -9.09 20.35 7.45
C ASP A 49 -8.75 18.94 6.96
N TYR A 50 -7.99 18.17 7.76
CA TYR A 50 -7.69 16.77 7.47
C TYR A 50 -8.95 15.93 7.17
N GLY A 51 -10.05 16.22 7.87
CA GLY A 51 -11.33 15.52 7.68
C GLY A 51 -11.91 15.67 6.28
N GLU A 52 -11.80 16.86 5.68
CA GLU A 52 -12.27 17.11 4.31
C GLU A 52 -11.40 16.41 3.28
N PHE A 53 -10.07 16.46 3.46
CA PHE A 53 -9.13 15.72 2.62
C PHE A 53 -9.39 14.21 2.67
N PHE A 54 -9.51 13.65 3.89
CA PHE A 54 -9.76 12.23 4.09
C PHE A 54 -11.13 11.82 3.55
N GLY A 55 -12.16 12.65 3.76
CA GLY A 55 -13.50 12.43 3.21
C GLY A 55 -13.51 12.40 1.69
N ALA A 56 -12.84 13.36 1.03
CA ALA A 56 -12.71 13.42 -0.42
C ALA A 56 -11.94 12.21 -0.97
N LEU A 57 -10.86 11.79 -0.31
CA LEU A 57 -10.10 10.59 -0.71
C LEU A 57 -10.96 9.33 -0.58
N ASN A 58 -11.65 9.15 0.55
CA ASN A 58 -12.51 8.00 0.79
C ASN A 58 -13.68 7.94 -0.19
N MET A 59 -14.23 9.09 -0.61
CA MET A 59 -15.23 9.14 -1.68
C MET A 59 -14.66 8.61 -3.00
N ARG A 60 -13.46 9.03 -3.41
CA ARG A 60 -12.81 8.53 -4.63
C ARG A 60 -12.52 7.04 -4.58
N ILE A 61 -12.07 6.53 -3.43
CA ILE A 61 -11.85 5.09 -3.21
C ILE A 61 -13.16 4.31 -3.41
N ARG A 62 -14.25 4.80 -2.84
CA ARG A 62 -15.59 4.20 -2.99
C ARG A 62 -16.13 4.28 -4.41
N SER A 63 -15.77 5.33 -5.15
CA SER A 63 -16.06 5.46 -6.58
C SER A 63 -15.22 4.55 -7.47
N LEU A 64 -14.41 3.66 -6.91
CA LEU A 64 -13.48 2.78 -7.62
C LEU A 64 -12.52 3.55 -8.53
N ASP A 65 -12.16 4.78 -8.15
CA ASP A 65 -11.21 5.59 -8.89
C ASP A 65 -9.82 4.88 -8.93
N PRO A 66 -9.29 4.57 -10.13
CA PRO A 66 -8.04 3.82 -10.24
C PRO A 66 -6.85 4.54 -9.60
N PHE A 67 -6.82 5.87 -9.64
CA PHE A 67 -5.71 6.65 -9.08
C PHE A 67 -5.75 6.65 -7.55
N ALA A 68 -6.92 6.77 -6.94
CA ALA A 68 -7.09 6.65 -5.49
C ALA A 68 -6.69 5.26 -4.99
N TRP A 69 -7.08 4.20 -5.71
CA TRP A 69 -6.65 2.84 -5.38
C TRP A 69 -5.16 2.61 -5.59
N PHE A 70 -4.58 3.16 -6.66
CA PHE A 70 -3.14 3.10 -6.89
C PHE A 70 -2.36 3.77 -5.74
N LEU A 71 -2.83 4.93 -5.28
CA LEU A 71 -2.25 5.63 -4.15
C LEU A 71 -2.31 4.78 -2.88
N VAL A 72 -3.49 4.28 -2.51
CA VAL A 72 -3.68 3.43 -1.32
C VAL A 72 -2.87 2.14 -1.40
N LEU A 73 -2.76 1.52 -2.58
CA LEU A 73 -2.00 0.29 -2.78
C LEU A 73 -0.49 0.52 -2.91
N SER A 74 -0.05 1.77 -3.02
CA SER A 74 1.38 2.10 -3.22
C SER A 74 2.32 1.46 -2.19
N PRO A 75 2.02 1.37 -0.87
CA PRO A 75 2.93 0.72 0.08
C PRO A 75 3.11 -0.77 -0.24
N TRP A 76 2.03 -1.45 -0.63
CA TRP A 76 2.08 -2.84 -1.04
C TRP A 76 2.83 -3.02 -2.37
N LEU A 77 2.55 -2.17 -3.36
CA LEU A 77 3.22 -2.21 -4.66
C LEU A 77 4.73 -2.00 -4.53
N VAL A 78 5.16 -1.03 -3.71
CA VAL A 78 6.59 -0.79 -3.43
C VAL A 78 7.24 -2.03 -2.82
N CYS A 79 6.58 -2.70 -1.86
CA CYS A 79 7.08 -3.97 -1.32
C CYS A 79 7.20 -5.06 -2.39
N GLN A 80 6.21 -5.20 -3.29
CA GLN A 80 6.28 -6.21 -4.36
C GLN A 80 7.40 -5.91 -5.35
N VAL A 81 7.55 -4.65 -5.77
CA VAL A 81 8.64 -4.22 -6.66
C VAL A 81 10.00 -4.47 -6.01
N ALA A 82 10.17 -4.13 -4.73
CA ALA A 82 11.41 -4.41 -4.00
C ALA A 82 11.73 -5.92 -3.92
N ARG A 83 10.71 -6.77 -3.73
CA ARG A 83 10.88 -8.24 -3.76
C ARG A 83 11.30 -8.71 -5.14
N LEU A 84 10.68 -8.21 -6.21
CA LEU A 84 11.02 -8.55 -7.58
C LEU A 84 12.43 -8.09 -7.94
N MET A 85 12.82 -6.86 -7.55
CA MET A 85 14.18 -6.35 -7.72
C MET A 85 15.21 -7.23 -7.01
N ARG A 86 14.93 -7.64 -5.76
CA ARG A 86 15.82 -8.54 -5.01
C ARG A 86 15.94 -9.92 -5.68
N LEU A 87 14.84 -10.44 -6.24
CA LEU A 87 14.86 -11.71 -6.97
C LEU A 87 15.65 -11.59 -8.28
N GLY A 88 15.43 -10.52 -9.04
CA GLY A 88 16.18 -10.21 -10.26
C GLY A 88 17.68 -10.09 -9.98
N TRP A 89 18.06 -9.35 -8.94
CA TRP A 89 19.46 -9.21 -8.51
C TRP A 89 20.12 -10.56 -8.17
N ARG A 90 19.39 -11.45 -7.48
CA ARG A 90 19.87 -12.80 -7.14
C ARG A 90 19.94 -13.73 -8.35
N ALA A 91 19.11 -13.51 -9.36
CA ALA A 91 19.16 -14.28 -10.60
C ALA A 91 20.36 -13.85 -11.46
N VAL A 92 20.64 -12.55 -11.52
CA VAL A 92 21.78 -11.98 -12.26
C VAL A 92 23.11 -12.34 -11.59
N GLY A 93 23.23 -12.23 -10.26
CA GLY A 93 24.47 -12.57 -9.55
C GLY A 93 24.80 -14.08 -9.47
N LYS A 94 23.98 -14.94 -10.08
CA LYS A 94 24.22 -16.39 -10.23
C LYS A 94 24.61 -16.79 -11.66
N LEU A 95 24.64 -15.83 -12.59
CA LEU A 95 25.24 -15.94 -13.91
C LEU A 95 26.71 -15.51 -13.83
#